data_AF-A0A1C5BZS0-F1
#
_entry.id   AF-A0A1C5BZS0-F1
#
_cell.length_a   1.000
_cell.length_b   1.000
_cell.length_c   1.000
_cell.angle_alpha   90.00
_cell.angle_beta   90.00
_cell.angle_gamma   90.00
#
_symmetry.space_group_name_H-M   'P 1'
#
loop_
_entity.id
_entity.type
_entity.pdbx_description
1 polymer ?
#
loop_
_entity_poly.entity_id
_entity_poly.type
_entity_poly.pdbx_seq_one_letter_code
_entity_poly.pdbx_strand_id
1 'polypeptide(L)'
;MLIPDSRTSLDQAAGLIGDVIDGTEVSRLLQEVDDLPQWPDIATALDRLADYLGANSTPIDYGRRRLLDYTGLLPHDRWLEICRHTGTPPGTGRRERIARSQLFQRLSGLPAESAPDDLGGPDSAEFRATSLRFTALQTPELAHALQQEALNFLASHHIHDEPMTWQPPATLLAGLSLPGPDPAHVDLPRLHQLVRERQHPVQHAAQVLGTTVEAIRHVLDEHPAPAPPLTKSTARAAGRIRQQARQAIPAERFTRLYLDEHRSLQQIATLTGFSRRVLTGLAKEYGIPLREGPKDYKRRGTVERAWLIEQYVHRRRTLPDLAREAGMSTANMARWAKTHNVPLRPRGGSSHSQVLRAIDQASRAPSILRPALGGQGASERLSRFAAASPYPSLGAAASGLGLNTFTLVAQINRIERELGGPLLVRAERGRPMTLTPLGKKVLKAIRKMQDNTMP
;
A
#
# COMPACT_ATOMS: atom_id res chain seq x y z
N MET A 1 -23.04 -20.82 -56.33
CA MET A 1 -23.72 -21.91 -55.59
C MET A 1 -22.73 -22.38 -54.57
N LEU A 2 -22.92 -22.10 -53.28
CA LEU A 2 -21.76 -22.14 -52.38
C LEU A 2 -21.96 -22.76 -51.01
N ILE A 3 -22.70 -23.86 -51.03
CA ILE A 3 -22.24 -25.09 -50.41
C ILE A 3 -22.54 -26.16 -51.47
N PRO A 4 -21.56 -26.95 -51.95
CA PRO A 4 -21.86 -28.08 -52.81
C PRO A 4 -22.99 -28.89 -52.16
N ASP A 5 -24.07 -29.13 -52.90
CA ASP A 5 -25.28 -29.87 -52.46
C ASP A 5 -26.26 -29.22 -51.45
N SER A 6 -26.10 -27.96 -51.01
CA SER A 6 -27.14 -27.35 -50.15
C SER A 6 -28.30 -26.74 -50.95
N ARG A 7 -29.54 -27.02 -50.49
CA ARG A 7 -30.80 -26.47 -51.05
C ARG A 7 -31.28 -25.19 -50.35
N THR A 8 -30.52 -24.68 -49.39
CA THR A 8 -30.91 -23.54 -48.55
C THR A 8 -30.71 -22.24 -49.32
N SER A 9 -31.72 -21.36 -49.37
CA SER A 9 -31.55 -20.04 -49.98
C SER A 9 -30.66 -19.14 -49.11
N LEU A 10 -30.05 -18.10 -49.70
CA LEU A 10 -29.22 -17.15 -48.94
C LEU A 10 -30.02 -16.45 -47.83
N ASP A 11 -31.28 -16.10 -48.10
CA ASP A 11 -32.16 -15.50 -47.09
C ASP A 11 -32.51 -16.48 -45.96
N GLN A 12 -32.69 -17.77 -46.27
CA GLN A 12 -32.88 -18.79 -45.25
C GLN A 12 -31.62 -18.99 -44.40
N ALA A 13 -30.44 -18.95 -45.03
CA ALA A 13 -29.16 -19.03 -44.33
C ALA A 13 -28.94 -17.82 -43.41
N ALA A 14 -29.30 -16.61 -43.86
CA ALA A 14 -29.29 -15.39 -43.05
C ALA A 14 -30.20 -15.53 -41.81
N GLY A 15 -31.43 -16.03 -41.99
CA GLY A 15 -32.35 -16.30 -40.89
C GLY A 15 -31.81 -17.28 -39.86
N LEU A 16 -31.13 -18.34 -40.31
CA LEU A 16 -30.50 -19.32 -39.40
C LEU A 16 -29.35 -18.74 -38.57
N ILE A 17 -28.71 -17.66 -39.04
CA ILE A 17 -27.64 -16.95 -38.32
C ILE A 17 -28.22 -15.85 -37.41
N GLY A 18 -29.54 -15.63 -37.45
CA GLY A 18 -30.26 -14.65 -36.62
C GLY A 18 -30.51 -13.31 -37.31
N ASP A 19 -30.62 -13.31 -38.65
CA ASP A 19 -30.90 -12.12 -39.49
C ASP A 19 -29.89 -10.98 -39.28
N VAL A 20 -28.66 -11.34 -38.95
CA VAL A 20 -27.55 -10.42 -38.69
C VAL A 20 -27.00 -9.78 -39.97
N ILE A 21 -27.11 -10.51 -41.08
CA ILE A 21 -26.65 -10.14 -42.42
C ILE A 21 -27.76 -10.48 -43.40
N ASP A 22 -27.88 -9.72 -44.49
CA ASP A 22 -28.86 -10.02 -45.53
C ASP A 22 -28.27 -10.93 -46.63
N GLY A 23 -29.15 -11.58 -47.41
CA GLY A 23 -28.72 -12.48 -48.49
C GLY A 23 -27.89 -11.79 -49.58
N THR A 24 -28.03 -10.47 -49.75
CA THR A 24 -27.27 -9.68 -50.73
C THR A 24 -25.83 -9.45 -50.26
N GLU A 25 -25.65 -9.13 -48.98
CA GLU A 25 -24.34 -9.00 -48.34
C GLU A 25 -23.57 -10.33 -48.37
N VAL A 26 -24.26 -11.44 -48.08
CA VAL A 26 -23.69 -12.78 -48.20
C VAL A 26 -23.25 -13.05 -49.64
N SER A 27 -24.09 -12.74 -50.63
CA SER A 27 -23.74 -12.92 -52.03
C SER A 27 -22.51 -12.10 -52.44
N ARG A 28 -22.42 -10.84 -52.00
CA ARG A 28 -21.28 -9.97 -52.30
C ARG A 28 -19.98 -10.51 -51.68
N LEU A 29 -20.03 -10.93 -50.42
CA LEU A 29 -18.88 -11.52 -49.74
C LEU A 29 -18.41 -12.80 -50.43
N LEU A 30 -19.35 -13.66 -50.86
CA LEU A 30 -18.99 -14.89 -51.59
C LEU A 30 -18.32 -14.60 -52.93
N GLN A 31 -18.77 -13.57 -53.65
CA GLN A 31 -18.10 -13.12 -54.89
C GLN A 31 -16.67 -12.64 -54.63
N GLU A 32 -16.48 -11.83 -53.58
CA GLU A 32 -15.14 -11.34 -53.21
C GLU A 32 -14.19 -12.47 -52.82
N VAL A 33 -14.69 -13.54 -52.21
CA VAL A 33 -13.88 -14.70 -51.82
C VAL A 33 -13.61 -15.64 -53.02
N ASP A 34 -14.55 -15.78 -53.96
CA ASP A 34 -14.39 -16.56 -55.20
C ASP A 34 -13.29 -15.98 -56.12
N ASP A 35 -13.12 -14.65 -56.10
CA ASP A 35 -12.06 -13.94 -56.85
C ASP A 35 -10.64 -14.18 -56.27
N LEU A 36 -10.51 -14.79 -55.09
CA LEU A 36 -9.20 -15.02 -54.46
C LEU A 36 -8.50 -16.25 -55.08
N PRO A 37 -7.18 -16.19 -55.34
CA PRO A 37 -6.41 -17.35 -55.80
C PRO A 37 -6.47 -18.56 -54.85
N GLN A 38 -6.69 -18.32 -53.56
CA GLN A 38 -6.80 -19.34 -52.52
C GLN A 38 -8.18 -20.00 -52.45
N TRP A 39 -9.12 -19.60 -53.31
CA TRP A 39 -10.50 -20.07 -53.26
C TRP A 39 -10.68 -21.59 -53.16
N PRO A 40 -9.96 -22.44 -53.94
CA PRO A 40 -10.11 -23.88 -53.84
C PRO A 40 -9.84 -24.44 -52.44
N ASP A 41 -8.84 -23.86 -51.75
CA ASP A 41 -8.47 -24.25 -50.39
C ASP A 41 -9.47 -23.71 -49.35
N ILE A 42 -10.02 -22.52 -49.58
CA ILE A 42 -11.09 -21.96 -48.74
C ILE A 42 -12.36 -22.80 -48.84
N ALA A 43 -12.78 -23.16 -50.06
CA ALA A 43 -13.93 -24.03 -50.29
C ALA A 43 -13.71 -25.40 -49.62
N THR A 44 -12.53 -26.00 -49.79
CA THR A 44 -12.16 -27.26 -49.11
C THR A 44 -12.20 -27.13 -47.59
N ALA A 45 -11.77 -25.99 -47.02
CA ALA A 45 -11.86 -25.74 -45.59
C ALA A 45 -13.33 -25.69 -45.12
N LEU A 46 -14.18 -24.96 -45.84
CA LEU A 46 -15.61 -24.85 -45.53
C LEU A 46 -16.31 -26.22 -45.62
N ASP A 47 -16.00 -27.02 -46.63
CA ASP A 47 -16.55 -28.38 -46.78
C ASP A 47 -16.12 -29.28 -45.63
N ARG A 48 -14.83 -29.30 -45.27
CA ARG A 48 -14.33 -30.08 -44.12
C ARG A 48 -14.98 -29.66 -42.80
N LEU A 49 -15.23 -28.36 -42.62
CA LEU A 49 -15.92 -27.84 -41.44
C LEU A 49 -17.40 -28.25 -41.43
N ALA A 50 -18.09 -28.15 -42.58
CA ALA A 50 -19.47 -28.57 -42.72
C ALA A 50 -19.65 -30.07 -42.46
N ASP A 51 -18.79 -30.90 -43.04
CA ASP A 51 -18.76 -32.36 -42.82
C ASP A 51 -18.51 -32.68 -41.35
N TYR A 52 -17.56 -32.00 -40.71
CA TYR A 52 -17.28 -32.19 -39.30
C TYR A 52 -18.49 -31.83 -38.42
N LEU A 53 -19.16 -30.72 -38.69
CA LEU A 53 -20.35 -30.29 -37.96
C LEU A 53 -21.57 -31.20 -38.23
N GLY A 54 -21.67 -31.79 -39.42
CA GLY A 54 -22.71 -32.77 -39.75
C GLY A 54 -22.49 -34.12 -39.08
N ALA A 55 -21.23 -34.54 -38.89
CA ALA A 55 -20.88 -35.84 -38.33
C ALA A 55 -20.70 -35.84 -36.80
N ASN A 56 -20.48 -34.68 -36.16
CA ASN A 56 -20.17 -34.58 -34.74
C ASN A 56 -21.17 -33.68 -34.02
N SER A 57 -21.57 -34.07 -32.80
CA SER A 57 -22.37 -33.20 -31.92
C SER A 57 -21.52 -32.01 -31.44
N THR A 58 -22.02 -30.79 -31.64
CA THR A 58 -21.40 -29.59 -31.07
C THR A 58 -21.79 -29.42 -29.60
N PRO A 59 -20.88 -28.96 -28.73
CA PRO A 59 -21.17 -28.82 -27.30
C PRO A 59 -22.00 -27.58 -26.96
N ILE A 60 -22.25 -26.69 -27.92
CA ILE A 60 -23.04 -25.47 -27.72
C ILE A 60 -24.26 -25.48 -28.64
N ASP A 61 -25.45 -25.27 -28.07
CA ASP A 61 -26.67 -24.97 -28.81
C ASP A 61 -26.85 -23.44 -28.92
N TYR A 62 -26.33 -22.85 -30.00
CA TYR A 62 -26.47 -21.41 -30.26
C TYR A 62 -27.91 -21.00 -30.55
N GLY A 63 -28.75 -21.88 -31.12
CA GLY A 63 -30.16 -21.58 -31.34
C GLY A 63 -30.88 -21.29 -30.03
N ARG A 64 -30.64 -22.14 -29.01
CA ARG A 64 -31.12 -21.93 -27.66
C ARG A 64 -30.52 -20.68 -27.01
N ARG A 65 -29.20 -20.48 -27.11
CA ARG A 65 -28.53 -19.34 -26.46
C ARG A 65 -29.03 -17.99 -26.98
N ARG A 66 -29.30 -17.85 -28.28
CA ARG A 66 -29.84 -16.61 -28.88
C ARG A 66 -31.20 -16.21 -28.33
N LEU A 67 -31.98 -17.14 -27.79
CA LEU A 67 -33.31 -16.90 -27.23
C LEU A 67 -33.30 -16.62 -25.72
N LEU A 68 -32.12 -16.60 -25.08
CA LEU A 68 -32.00 -16.30 -23.66
C LEU A 68 -32.26 -14.81 -23.37
N ASP A 69 -32.75 -14.54 -22.16
CA ASP A 69 -32.87 -13.18 -21.66
C ASP A 69 -31.53 -12.67 -21.12
N TYR A 70 -30.88 -11.79 -21.88
CA TYR A 70 -29.59 -11.21 -21.54
C TYR A 70 -29.66 -9.93 -20.70
N THR A 71 -30.85 -9.49 -20.26
CA THR A 71 -30.99 -8.26 -19.44
C THR A 71 -30.23 -8.36 -18.11
N GLY A 72 -30.15 -9.57 -17.54
CA GLY A 72 -29.40 -9.87 -16.32
C GLY A 72 -27.89 -10.09 -16.51
N LEU A 73 -27.36 -10.01 -17.73
CA LEU A 73 -25.95 -10.30 -18.01
C LEU A 73 -25.03 -9.21 -17.44
N LEU A 74 -24.12 -9.61 -16.54
CA LEU A 74 -23.15 -8.73 -15.89
C LEU A 74 -23.80 -7.48 -15.23
N PRO A 75 -24.53 -7.64 -14.11
CA PRO A 75 -25.13 -6.51 -13.38
C PRO A 75 -24.08 -5.51 -12.88
N HIS A 76 -24.48 -4.25 -12.67
CA HIS A 76 -23.58 -3.17 -12.25
C HIS A 76 -22.76 -3.51 -10.98
N ASP A 77 -23.43 -4.02 -9.94
CA ASP A 77 -22.77 -4.38 -8.68
C ASP A 77 -21.71 -5.47 -8.88
N ARG A 78 -21.98 -6.39 -9.80
CA ARG A 78 -21.06 -7.48 -10.13
C ARG A 78 -19.87 -6.99 -10.94
N TRP A 79 -20.08 -6.07 -11.89
CA TRP A 79 -18.99 -5.38 -12.58
C TRP A 79 -18.08 -4.63 -11.59
N LEU A 80 -18.64 -3.89 -10.64
CA LEU A 80 -17.87 -3.20 -9.60
C LEU A 80 -17.10 -4.18 -8.72
N GLU A 81 -17.69 -5.33 -8.40
CA GLU A 81 -17.01 -6.40 -7.67
C GLU A 81 -15.83 -6.96 -8.46
N ILE A 82 -16.02 -7.34 -9.73
CA ILE A 82 -14.96 -7.83 -10.62
C ILE A 82 -13.84 -6.80 -10.72
N CYS A 83 -14.16 -5.53 -10.96
CA CYS A 83 -13.20 -4.44 -11.02
C CYS A 83 -12.37 -4.31 -9.73
N ARG A 84 -13.01 -4.43 -8.56
CA ARG A 84 -12.32 -4.45 -7.27
C ARG A 84 -11.39 -5.66 -7.14
N HIS A 85 -11.81 -6.82 -7.64
CA HIS A 85 -11.08 -8.08 -7.56
C HIS A 85 -9.89 -8.14 -8.51
N THR A 86 -9.98 -7.54 -9.69
CA THR A 86 -8.95 -7.59 -10.74
C THR A 86 -8.05 -6.35 -10.73
N GLY A 87 -8.42 -5.33 -9.94
CA GLY A 87 -7.78 -4.03 -9.94
C GLY A 87 -7.99 -3.25 -11.23
N THR A 88 -9.05 -3.57 -11.97
CA THR A 88 -9.48 -2.83 -13.16
C THR A 88 -10.26 -1.59 -12.71
N PRO A 89 -9.96 -0.38 -13.21
CA PRO A 89 -10.79 0.78 -12.93
C PRO A 89 -12.17 0.63 -13.58
N PRO A 90 -13.27 0.75 -12.82
CA PRO A 90 -14.64 0.50 -13.32
C PRO A 90 -15.10 1.50 -14.40
N GLY A 91 -14.48 2.69 -14.45
CA GLY A 91 -14.84 3.74 -15.39
C GLY A 91 -16.17 4.42 -15.05
N THR A 92 -16.70 5.20 -16.00
CA THR A 92 -17.96 5.95 -15.89
C THR A 92 -19.16 5.19 -16.47
N GLY A 93 -19.14 3.85 -16.43
CA GLY A 93 -20.19 2.98 -17.01
C GLY A 93 -19.97 2.55 -18.45
N ARG A 94 -19.24 3.33 -19.29
CA ARG A 94 -18.97 2.94 -20.68
C ARG A 94 -18.20 1.61 -20.81
N ARG A 95 -17.27 1.33 -19.90
CA ARG A 95 -16.50 0.08 -19.88
C ARG A 95 -17.37 -1.13 -19.51
N GLU A 96 -18.30 -0.94 -18.59
CA GLU A 96 -19.27 -1.96 -18.20
C GLU A 96 -20.12 -2.37 -19.41
N ARG A 97 -20.67 -1.38 -20.13
CA ARG A 97 -21.44 -1.62 -21.35
C ARG A 97 -20.64 -2.42 -22.38
N ILE A 98 -19.39 -2.03 -22.63
CA ILE A 98 -18.50 -2.77 -23.54
C ILE A 98 -18.28 -4.21 -23.07
N ALA A 99 -17.99 -4.42 -21.79
CA ALA A 99 -17.79 -5.76 -21.24
C ALA A 99 -19.06 -6.62 -21.37
N ARG A 100 -20.23 -6.04 -21.08
CA ARG A 100 -21.53 -6.69 -21.25
C ARG A 100 -21.80 -7.06 -22.71
N SER A 101 -21.60 -6.14 -23.65
CA SER A 101 -21.80 -6.40 -25.09
C SER A 101 -20.83 -7.46 -25.64
N GLN A 102 -19.59 -7.51 -25.14
CA GLN A 102 -18.64 -8.56 -25.53
C GLN A 102 -19.06 -9.93 -24.99
N LEU A 103 -19.50 -10.00 -23.73
CA LEU A 103 -20.04 -11.24 -23.16
C LEU A 103 -21.29 -11.69 -23.92
N PHE A 104 -22.18 -10.77 -24.26
CA PHE A 104 -23.36 -11.04 -25.08
C PHE A 104 -22.95 -11.66 -26.42
N GLN A 105 -22.06 -11.00 -27.17
CA GLN A 105 -21.60 -11.48 -28.47
C GLN A 105 -21.00 -12.90 -28.38
N ARG A 106 -20.18 -13.16 -27.36
CA ARG A 106 -19.56 -14.48 -27.17
C ARG A 106 -20.55 -15.57 -26.79
N LEU A 107 -21.55 -15.24 -25.98
CA LEU A 107 -22.55 -16.20 -25.50
C LEU A 107 -23.63 -16.49 -26.55
N SER A 108 -24.18 -15.46 -27.19
CA SER A 108 -25.29 -15.59 -28.16
C SER A 108 -24.82 -15.85 -29.59
N GLY A 109 -23.59 -15.42 -29.94
CA GLY A 109 -23.13 -15.38 -31.32
C GLY A 109 -23.77 -14.26 -32.16
N LEU A 110 -24.52 -13.34 -31.54
CA LEU A 110 -25.10 -12.17 -32.19
C LEU A 110 -24.14 -10.96 -32.12
N PRO A 111 -24.32 -9.92 -32.95
CA PRO A 111 -23.51 -8.71 -32.90
C PRO A 111 -23.53 -8.05 -31.53
N ALA A 112 -22.40 -7.47 -31.13
CA ALA A 112 -22.29 -6.75 -29.85
C ALA A 112 -23.26 -5.56 -29.76
N GLU A 113 -23.65 -4.99 -30.91
CA GLU A 113 -24.61 -3.89 -31.01
C GLU A 113 -26.05 -4.32 -30.70
N SER A 114 -26.38 -5.62 -30.82
CA SER A 114 -27.70 -6.17 -30.54
C SER A 114 -27.92 -6.49 -29.05
N ALA A 115 -26.92 -6.24 -28.20
CA ALA A 115 -27.04 -6.44 -26.76
C ALA A 115 -28.14 -5.53 -26.18
N PRO A 116 -29.01 -6.02 -25.28
CA PRO A 116 -29.99 -5.19 -24.60
C PRO A 116 -29.31 -4.04 -23.85
N ASP A 117 -29.69 -2.80 -24.14
CA ASP A 117 -29.11 -1.61 -23.53
C ASP A 117 -30.20 -0.58 -23.17
N ASP A 118 -30.34 -0.31 -21.87
CA ASP A 118 -31.32 0.63 -21.32
C ASP A 118 -31.01 2.10 -21.68
N LEU A 119 -29.79 2.39 -22.14
CA LEU A 119 -29.27 3.75 -22.34
C LEU A 119 -29.20 4.19 -23.80
N GLY A 120 -29.80 3.43 -24.72
CA GLY A 120 -29.76 3.69 -26.16
C GLY A 120 -28.43 3.26 -26.79
N GLY A 121 -28.53 2.61 -27.95
CA GLY A 121 -27.41 2.09 -28.71
C GLY A 121 -26.35 3.18 -28.97
N PRO A 122 -25.09 2.97 -28.61
CA PRO A 122 -24.04 3.95 -28.86
C PRO A 122 -23.80 4.11 -30.37
N ASP A 123 -23.20 5.22 -30.81
CA ASP A 123 -22.72 5.35 -32.19
C ASP A 123 -21.83 4.15 -32.53
N SER A 124 -22.31 3.34 -33.48
CA SER A 124 -21.79 1.99 -33.74
C SER A 124 -20.30 2.02 -34.04
N ALA A 125 -19.80 3.05 -34.71
CA ALA A 125 -18.40 3.17 -35.09
C ALA A 125 -17.48 3.48 -33.89
N GLU A 126 -17.84 4.48 -33.07
CA GLU A 126 -17.06 4.86 -31.88
C GLU A 126 -17.10 3.74 -30.82
N PHE A 127 -18.26 3.09 -30.68
CA PHE A 127 -18.43 1.94 -29.81
C PHE A 127 -17.56 0.75 -30.24
N ARG A 128 -17.58 0.39 -31.53
CA ARG A 128 -16.70 -0.66 -32.08
C ARG A 128 -15.23 -0.36 -31.81
N ALA A 129 -14.78 0.87 -32.10
CA ALA A 129 -13.39 1.27 -31.87
C ALA A 129 -13.00 1.16 -30.38
N THR A 130 -13.89 1.57 -29.47
CA THR A 130 -13.63 1.51 -28.02
C THR A 130 -13.67 0.08 -27.50
N SER A 131 -14.59 -0.76 -28.01
CA SER A 131 -14.70 -2.18 -27.67
C SER A 131 -13.45 -2.95 -28.06
N LEU A 132 -12.97 -2.76 -29.29
CA LEU A 132 -11.73 -3.38 -29.77
C LEU A 132 -10.51 -2.97 -28.93
N ARG A 133 -10.44 -1.70 -28.54
CA ARG A 133 -9.37 -1.22 -27.64
C ARG A 133 -9.50 -1.81 -26.24
N PHE A 134 -10.72 -2.01 -25.75
CA PHE A 134 -10.95 -2.63 -24.45
C PHE A 134 -10.45 -4.07 -24.45
N THR A 135 -10.81 -4.90 -25.45
CA THR A 135 -10.31 -6.28 -25.60
C THR A 135 -8.79 -6.33 -25.59
N ALA A 136 -8.14 -5.50 -26.41
CA ALA A 136 -6.68 -5.47 -26.52
C ALA A 136 -5.97 -5.07 -25.21
N LEU A 137 -6.67 -4.38 -24.29
CA LEU A 137 -6.10 -3.93 -23.03
C LEU A 137 -6.52 -4.78 -21.83
N GLN A 138 -7.42 -5.76 -22.00
CA GLN A 138 -7.81 -6.66 -20.92
C GLN A 138 -6.59 -7.38 -20.35
N THR A 139 -6.65 -7.67 -19.05
CA THR A 139 -5.62 -8.46 -18.37
C THR A 139 -6.13 -9.90 -18.20
N PRO A 140 -5.25 -10.90 -18.04
CA PRO A 140 -5.66 -12.28 -17.79
C PRO A 140 -6.63 -12.40 -16.61
N GLU A 141 -6.43 -11.62 -15.55
CA GLU A 141 -7.32 -11.65 -14.38
C GLU A 141 -8.73 -11.15 -14.69
N LEU A 142 -8.83 -10.09 -15.52
CA LEU A 142 -10.13 -9.56 -15.95
C LEU A 142 -10.84 -10.53 -16.90
N ALA A 143 -10.12 -11.05 -17.89
CA ALA A 143 -10.67 -12.00 -18.85
C ALA A 143 -11.20 -13.26 -18.13
N HIS A 144 -10.42 -13.81 -17.20
CA HIS A 144 -10.85 -14.96 -16.40
C HIS A 144 -12.08 -14.64 -15.54
N ALA A 145 -12.11 -13.48 -14.87
CA ALA A 145 -13.27 -13.10 -14.06
C ALA A 145 -14.55 -12.91 -14.90
N LEU A 146 -14.43 -12.34 -16.10
CA LEU A 146 -15.54 -12.20 -17.05
C LEU A 146 -16.00 -13.56 -17.59
N GLN A 147 -15.07 -14.47 -17.87
CA GLN A 147 -15.40 -15.85 -18.27
C GLN A 147 -16.16 -16.59 -17.17
N GLN A 148 -15.73 -16.49 -15.92
CA GLN A 148 -16.45 -17.09 -14.78
C GLN A 148 -17.85 -16.50 -14.64
N GLU A 149 -18.00 -15.18 -14.84
CA GLU A 149 -19.30 -14.54 -14.82
C GLU A 149 -20.22 -15.04 -15.95
N ALA A 150 -19.67 -15.24 -17.14
CA ALA A 150 -20.40 -15.80 -18.27
C ALA A 150 -20.90 -17.23 -17.99
N LEU A 151 -20.06 -18.07 -17.38
CA LEU A 151 -20.44 -19.43 -16.97
C LEU A 151 -21.50 -19.41 -15.86
N ASN A 152 -21.39 -18.51 -14.88
CA ASN A 152 -22.40 -18.34 -13.83
C ASN A 152 -23.75 -17.89 -14.42
N PHE A 153 -23.72 -16.98 -15.40
CA PHE A 153 -24.92 -16.56 -16.11
C PHE A 153 -25.57 -17.74 -16.84
N LEU A 154 -24.81 -18.52 -17.61
CA LEU A 154 -25.32 -19.74 -18.25
C LEU A 154 -25.91 -20.72 -17.23
N ALA A 155 -25.24 -20.93 -16.10
CA ALA A 155 -25.72 -21.79 -15.02
C ALA A 155 -27.04 -21.27 -14.41
N SER A 156 -27.22 -19.95 -14.27
CA SER A 156 -28.48 -19.37 -13.81
C SER A 156 -29.65 -19.59 -14.78
N HIS A 157 -29.34 -19.81 -16.07
CA HIS A 157 -30.29 -20.24 -17.10
C HIS A 157 -30.34 -21.77 -17.28
N HIS A 158 -29.87 -22.55 -16.30
CA HIS A 158 -29.86 -24.01 -16.29
C HIS A 158 -28.98 -24.65 -17.39
N ILE A 159 -27.94 -23.95 -17.84
CA ILE A 159 -26.95 -24.46 -18.79
C ILE A 159 -25.63 -24.68 -18.05
N HIS A 160 -25.36 -25.94 -17.66
CA HIS A 160 -24.19 -26.30 -16.86
C HIS A 160 -23.10 -27.04 -17.64
N ASP A 161 -23.48 -27.76 -18.70
CA ASP A 161 -22.59 -28.69 -19.41
C ASP A 161 -21.97 -28.11 -20.68
N GLU A 162 -22.27 -26.84 -20.99
CA GLU A 162 -21.74 -26.18 -22.19
C GLU A 162 -20.57 -25.24 -21.88
N PRO A 163 -19.51 -25.24 -22.70
CA PRO A 163 -18.43 -24.27 -22.56
C PRO A 163 -18.89 -22.87 -22.99
N MET A 164 -18.20 -21.81 -22.52
CA MET A 164 -18.52 -20.43 -22.91
C MET A 164 -18.45 -20.23 -24.43
N THR A 165 -17.35 -20.67 -25.03
CA THR A 165 -17.09 -20.64 -26.48
C THR A 165 -16.60 -22.00 -26.93
N TRP A 166 -16.83 -22.33 -28.20
CA TRP A 166 -16.33 -23.54 -28.82
C TRP A 166 -16.01 -23.28 -30.28
N GLN A 167 -14.97 -23.95 -30.79
CA GLN A 167 -14.60 -23.93 -32.20
C GLN A 167 -14.19 -25.35 -32.64
N PRO A 168 -14.38 -25.71 -33.93
CA PRO A 168 -13.89 -26.96 -34.47
C PRO A 168 -12.35 -27.07 -34.37
N PRO A 169 -11.79 -28.29 -34.34
CA PRO A 169 -10.34 -28.47 -34.32
C PRO A 169 -9.66 -27.84 -35.54
N ALA A 170 -8.64 -27.01 -35.31
CA ALA A 170 -7.86 -26.37 -36.37
C ALA A 170 -7.14 -27.37 -37.30
N THR A 171 -6.96 -28.62 -36.86
CA THR A 171 -6.38 -29.71 -37.68
C THR A 171 -7.19 -30.01 -38.94
N LEU A 172 -8.48 -29.65 -38.98
CA LEU A 172 -9.31 -29.76 -40.20
C LEU A 172 -8.77 -28.88 -41.34
N LEU A 173 -8.08 -27.79 -40.99
CA LEU A 173 -7.51 -26.82 -41.93
C LEU A 173 -6.07 -27.19 -42.34
N ALA A 174 -5.51 -28.30 -41.84
CA ALA A 174 -4.15 -28.68 -42.13
C ALA A 174 -3.92 -28.94 -43.63
N GLY A 175 -2.80 -28.43 -44.14
CA GLY A 175 -2.38 -28.57 -45.54
C GLY A 175 -3.07 -27.64 -46.53
N LEU A 176 -3.92 -26.71 -46.07
CA LEU A 176 -4.60 -25.73 -46.91
C LEU A 176 -3.85 -24.38 -46.90
N SER A 177 -3.75 -23.73 -48.05
CA SER A 177 -3.17 -22.40 -48.21
C SER A 177 -4.24 -21.32 -48.01
N LEU A 178 -4.63 -21.08 -46.76
CA LEU A 178 -5.63 -20.07 -46.41
C LEU A 178 -5.07 -18.63 -46.42
N PRO A 179 -5.93 -17.61 -46.62
CA PRO A 179 -5.49 -16.22 -46.66
C PRO A 179 -4.99 -15.73 -45.29
N GLY A 180 -3.88 -14.99 -45.32
CA GLY A 180 -3.25 -14.42 -44.14
C GLY A 180 -2.32 -15.38 -43.41
N PRO A 181 -1.42 -14.85 -42.56
CA PRO A 181 -0.51 -15.68 -41.78
C PRO A 181 -1.23 -16.35 -40.61
N ASP A 182 -0.78 -17.56 -40.27
CA ASP A 182 -1.35 -18.37 -39.19
C ASP A 182 -1.19 -17.67 -37.82
N PRO A 183 -2.31 -17.38 -37.11
CA PRO A 183 -2.28 -16.77 -35.78
C PRO A 183 -1.46 -17.55 -34.75
N ALA A 184 -1.31 -18.87 -34.90
CA ALA A 184 -0.53 -19.71 -33.99
C ALA A 184 0.99 -19.40 -34.02
N HIS A 185 1.47 -18.76 -35.10
CA HIS A 185 2.87 -18.40 -35.28
C HIS A 185 3.22 -17.00 -34.73
N VAL A 186 2.25 -16.29 -34.14
CA VAL A 186 2.48 -14.96 -33.57
C VAL A 186 3.31 -15.06 -32.28
N ASP A 187 4.43 -14.32 -32.22
CA ASP A 187 5.27 -14.21 -31.02
C ASP A 187 4.50 -13.52 -29.87
N LEU A 188 3.94 -14.33 -28.98
CA LEU A 188 3.14 -13.90 -27.82
C LEU A 188 3.89 -12.94 -26.88
N PRO A 189 5.10 -13.28 -26.37
CA PRO A 189 5.89 -12.35 -25.55
C PRO A 189 6.09 -10.99 -26.23
N ARG A 190 6.44 -10.99 -27.52
CA ARG A 190 6.68 -9.75 -28.26
C ARG A 190 5.39 -8.96 -28.47
N LEU A 191 4.28 -9.63 -28.77
CA LEU A 191 2.96 -9.02 -28.87
C LEU A 191 2.55 -8.34 -27.56
N HIS A 192 2.68 -9.04 -26.43
CA HIS A 192 2.35 -8.50 -25.11
C HIS A 192 3.16 -7.24 -24.78
N GLN A 193 4.45 -7.22 -25.16
CA GLN A 193 5.29 -6.03 -25.01
C GLN A 193 4.77 -4.85 -25.87
N LEU A 194 4.56 -5.07 -27.17
CA LEU A 194 4.12 -4.03 -28.11
C LEU A 194 2.79 -3.40 -27.70
N VAL A 195 1.87 -4.22 -27.19
CA VAL A 195 0.53 -3.78 -26.79
C VAL A 195 0.54 -2.90 -25.53
N ARG A 196 1.54 -3.04 -24.66
CA ARG A 196 1.65 -2.27 -23.42
C ARG A 196 2.45 -0.97 -23.55
N GLU A 197 3.22 -0.80 -24.63
CA GLU A 197 4.15 0.34 -24.78
C GLU A 197 3.58 1.57 -25.53
N ARG A 198 2.51 1.47 -26.35
CA ARG A 198 2.15 2.55 -27.31
C ARG A 198 0.64 2.85 -27.49
N GLN A 199 0.35 3.97 -28.18
CA GLN A 199 -0.99 4.52 -28.43
C GLN A 199 -1.83 3.77 -29.50
N HIS A 200 -1.22 2.92 -30.34
CA HIS A 200 -1.92 2.06 -31.32
C HIS A 200 -1.45 0.60 -31.27
N PRO A 201 -1.73 -0.10 -30.16
CA PRO A 201 -1.10 -1.37 -29.83
C PRO A 201 -1.36 -2.50 -30.84
N VAL A 202 -2.58 -2.63 -31.36
CA VAL A 202 -2.98 -3.75 -32.24
C VAL A 202 -2.52 -3.54 -33.68
N GLN A 203 -2.76 -2.35 -34.25
CA GLN A 203 -2.33 -2.03 -35.63
C GLN A 203 -0.81 -2.04 -35.75
N HIS A 204 -0.11 -1.45 -34.79
CA HIS A 204 1.35 -1.47 -34.78
C HIS A 204 1.90 -2.88 -34.57
N ALA A 205 1.30 -3.67 -33.67
CA ALA A 205 1.71 -5.06 -33.48
C ALA A 205 1.52 -5.89 -34.75
N ALA A 206 0.42 -5.73 -35.46
CA ALA A 206 0.17 -6.40 -36.74
C ALA A 206 1.27 -6.09 -37.77
N GLN A 207 1.62 -4.81 -37.93
CA GLN A 207 2.71 -4.39 -38.83
C GLN A 207 4.08 -4.96 -38.43
N VAL A 208 4.42 -4.90 -37.14
CA VAL A 208 5.74 -5.35 -36.64
C VAL A 208 5.88 -6.87 -36.69
N LEU A 209 4.79 -7.59 -36.44
CA LEU A 209 4.76 -9.07 -36.42
C LEU A 209 4.43 -9.66 -37.80
N GLY A 210 4.24 -8.82 -38.83
CA GLY A 210 3.96 -9.27 -40.19
C GLY A 210 2.63 -10.03 -40.32
N THR A 211 1.61 -9.62 -39.56
CA THR A 211 0.30 -10.29 -39.50
C THR A 211 -0.86 -9.30 -39.65
N THR A 212 -2.10 -9.80 -39.60
CA THR A 212 -3.32 -8.99 -39.73
C THR A 212 -3.78 -8.46 -38.37
N VAL A 213 -4.56 -7.38 -38.38
CA VAL A 213 -5.11 -6.79 -37.15
C VAL A 213 -6.08 -7.77 -36.48
N GLU A 214 -6.81 -8.53 -37.28
CA GLU A 214 -7.77 -9.55 -36.89
C GLU A 214 -7.07 -10.73 -36.20
N ALA A 215 -5.94 -11.20 -36.74
CA ALA A 215 -5.12 -12.21 -36.10
C ALA A 215 -4.59 -11.75 -34.73
N ILE A 216 -4.08 -10.50 -34.63
CA ILE A 216 -3.66 -9.96 -33.32
C ILE A 216 -4.84 -9.87 -32.34
N ARG A 217 -6.02 -9.44 -32.78
CA ARG A 217 -7.21 -9.40 -31.92
C ARG A 217 -7.58 -10.79 -31.43
N HIS A 218 -7.61 -11.78 -32.31
CA HIS A 218 -7.90 -13.17 -31.95
C HIS A 218 -6.88 -13.71 -30.93
N VAL A 219 -5.58 -13.48 -31.18
CA VAL A 219 -4.52 -13.91 -30.25
C VAL A 219 -4.61 -13.22 -28.89
N LEU A 220 -4.97 -11.93 -28.83
CA LEU A 220 -5.18 -11.23 -27.56
C LEU A 220 -6.47 -11.64 -26.85
N ASP A 221 -7.47 -12.14 -27.60
CA ASP A 221 -8.72 -12.67 -27.06
C ASP A 221 -8.48 -13.98 -26.30
N GLU A 222 -7.68 -14.88 -26.89
CA GLU A 222 -7.25 -16.16 -26.31
C GLU A 222 -6.15 -15.99 -25.25
N HIS A 223 -5.21 -15.06 -25.47
CA HIS A 223 -4.05 -14.84 -24.63
C HIS A 223 -3.89 -13.36 -24.25
N PRO A 224 -4.74 -12.85 -23.32
CA PRO A 224 -4.69 -11.46 -22.89
C PRO A 224 -3.32 -11.06 -22.35
N ALA A 225 -2.84 -9.88 -22.73
CA ALA A 225 -1.54 -9.39 -22.27
C ALA A 225 -1.55 -9.13 -20.75
N PRO A 226 -0.56 -9.55 -19.97
CA PRO A 226 -0.47 -9.21 -18.55
C PRO A 226 -0.40 -7.69 -18.34
N ALA A 227 -0.89 -7.22 -17.19
CA ALA A 227 -0.77 -5.81 -16.83
C ALA A 227 0.73 -5.45 -16.66
N PRO A 228 1.19 -4.29 -17.15
CA PRO A 228 2.56 -3.87 -16.91
C PRO A 228 2.80 -3.68 -15.40
N PRO A 229 4.02 -3.98 -14.89
CA PRO A 229 4.35 -3.78 -13.50
C PRO A 229 4.18 -2.29 -13.13
N LEU A 230 3.29 -2.03 -12.17
CA LEU A 230 2.87 -0.68 -11.82
C LEU A 230 3.96 0.06 -11.02
N THR A 231 4.11 1.34 -11.31
CA THR A 231 4.82 2.28 -10.45
C THR A 231 4.08 2.45 -9.11
N LYS A 232 4.80 2.78 -8.02
CA LYS A 232 4.22 2.89 -6.66
C LYS A 232 3.03 3.87 -6.54
N SER A 233 2.92 4.85 -7.44
CA SER A 233 1.83 5.84 -7.49
C SER A 233 0.58 5.29 -8.19
N THR A 234 0.72 4.52 -9.26
CA THR A 234 -0.39 3.92 -10.02
C THR A 234 -0.97 2.68 -9.30
N ALA A 235 -0.14 1.93 -8.58
CA ALA A 235 -0.58 0.85 -7.67
C ALA A 235 -1.52 1.34 -6.55
N ARG A 236 -1.38 2.60 -6.11
CA ARG A 236 -2.26 3.23 -5.12
C ARG A 236 -3.59 3.70 -5.71
N ALA A 237 -3.62 4.08 -6.99
CA ALA A 237 -4.82 4.57 -7.67
C ALA A 237 -5.72 3.44 -8.22
N ALA A 238 -5.15 2.26 -8.51
CA ALA A 238 -5.84 1.18 -9.25
C ALA A 238 -6.45 0.06 -8.38
N GLY A 239 -6.48 0.15 -7.05
CA GLY A 239 -7.05 -0.92 -6.20
C GLY A 239 -6.24 -2.24 -6.15
N ARG A 240 -5.18 -2.40 -6.94
CA ARG A 240 -4.27 -3.57 -6.96
C ARG A 240 -3.59 -3.86 -5.61
N ILE A 241 -3.23 -2.84 -4.81
CA ILE A 241 -2.71 -3.06 -3.43
C ILE A 241 -3.77 -3.71 -2.54
N ARG A 242 -5.05 -3.35 -2.72
CA ARG A 242 -6.16 -3.95 -1.98
C ARG A 242 -6.41 -5.39 -2.46
N GLN A 243 -6.34 -5.65 -3.76
CA GLN A 243 -6.38 -7.01 -4.34
C GLN A 243 -5.24 -7.91 -3.80
N GLN A 244 -3.99 -7.44 -3.86
CA GLN A 244 -2.84 -8.19 -3.33
C GLN A 244 -3.00 -8.46 -1.82
N ALA A 245 -3.50 -7.49 -1.07
CA ALA A 245 -3.80 -7.67 0.34
C ALA A 245 -4.91 -8.71 0.57
N ARG A 246 -5.88 -8.81 -0.34
CA ARG A 246 -6.96 -9.81 -0.30
C ARG A 246 -6.47 -11.23 -0.56
N GLN A 247 -5.62 -11.40 -1.58
CA GLN A 247 -5.02 -12.70 -1.89
C GLN A 247 -4.04 -13.15 -0.80
N ALA A 248 -3.23 -12.23 -0.28
CA ALA A 248 -2.29 -12.54 0.79
C ALA A 248 -2.97 -12.77 2.15
N ILE A 249 -4.09 -12.10 2.41
CA ILE A 249 -4.86 -12.20 3.65
C ILE A 249 -6.35 -12.43 3.32
N PRO A 250 -6.73 -13.70 3.03
CA PRO A 250 -8.14 -14.09 2.91
C PRO A 250 -8.91 -13.82 4.21
N ALA A 251 -10.25 -13.78 4.12
CA ALA A 251 -11.13 -13.47 5.26
C ALA A 251 -10.84 -14.36 6.48
N GLU A 252 -10.73 -15.68 6.31
CA GLU A 252 -10.42 -16.63 7.38
C GLU A 252 -9.07 -16.33 8.06
N ARG A 253 -8.04 -16.07 7.27
CA ARG A 253 -6.71 -15.72 7.78
C ARG A 253 -6.76 -14.39 8.55
N PHE A 254 -7.53 -13.42 8.06
CA PHE A 254 -7.70 -12.13 8.73
C PHE A 254 -8.42 -12.30 10.06
N THR A 255 -9.51 -13.06 10.08
CA THR A 255 -10.30 -13.41 11.28
C THR A 255 -9.41 -14.06 12.33
N ARG A 256 -8.64 -15.09 11.95
CA ARG A 256 -7.72 -15.76 12.86
C ARG A 256 -6.68 -14.80 13.45
N LEU A 257 -6.02 -13.99 12.63
CA LEU A 257 -5.02 -13.05 13.10
C LEU A 257 -5.63 -11.97 14.03
N TYR A 258 -6.82 -11.46 13.70
CA TYR A 258 -7.39 -10.28 14.36
C TYR A 258 -8.27 -10.62 15.57
N LEU A 259 -9.14 -11.64 15.44
CA LEU A 259 -10.07 -12.07 16.48
C LEU A 259 -9.44 -13.12 17.39
N ASP A 260 -8.88 -14.20 16.82
CA ASP A 260 -8.41 -15.35 17.61
C ASP A 260 -7.03 -15.11 18.25
N GLU A 261 -6.06 -14.66 17.45
CA GLU A 261 -4.70 -14.34 17.92
C GLU A 261 -4.60 -12.93 18.54
N HIS A 262 -5.72 -12.21 18.58
CA HIS A 262 -5.85 -10.86 19.11
C HIS A 262 -4.84 -9.82 18.58
N ARG A 263 -4.26 -10.02 17.38
CA ARG A 263 -3.28 -9.09 16.79
C ARG A 263 -3.97 -7.76 16.46
N SER A 264 -3.29 -6.65 16.75
CA SER A 264 -3.73 -5.33 16.28
C SER A 264 -3.51 -5.20 14.77
N LEU A 265 -4.28 -4.31 14.12
CA LEU A 265 -4.07 -3.97 12.71
C LEU A 265 -2.63 -3.51 12.40
N GLN A 266 -1.94 -2.92 13.39
CA GLN A 266 -0.55 -2.49 13.23
C GLN A 266 0.41 -3.70 13.19
N GLN A 267 0.19 -4.70 14.03
CA GLN A 267 0.97 -5.93 14.01
C GLN A 267 0.72 -6.73 12.72
N ILE A 268 -0.53 -6.79 12.27
CA ILE A 268 -0.86 -7.42 10.98
C ILE A 268 -0.17 -6.66 9.84
N ALA A 269 -0.17 -5.32 9.85
CA ALA A 269 0.53 -4.51 8.85
C ALA A 269 2.04 -4.81 8.81
N THR A 270 2.69 -4.97 9.96
CA THR A 270 4.10 -5.34 10.03
C THR A 270 4.36 -6.76 9.52
N LEU A 271 3.45 -7.70 9.82
CA LEU A 271 3.57 -9.10 9.38
C LEU A 271 3.39 -9.26 7.87
N THR A 272 2.52 -8.45 7.25
CA THR A 272 2.09 -8.66 5.86
C THR A 272 2.63 -7.62 4.90
N GLY A 273 3.24 -6.54 5.40
CA GLY A 273 3.74 -5.41 4.60
C GLY A 273 2.65 -4.48 4.07
N PHE A 274 1.37 -4.73 4.36
CA PHE A 274 0.26 -3.89 3.90
C PHE A 274 -0.06 -2.77 4.90
N SER A 275 -0.34 -1.57 4.40
CA SER A 275 -0.65 -0.43 5.27
C SER A 275 -1.92 -0.66 6.10
N ARG A 276 -1.96 -0.08 7.31
CA ARG A 276 -3.15 -0.10 8.19
C ARG A 276 -4.43 0.33 7.47
N ARG A 277 -4.36 1.35 6.59
CA ARG A 277 -5.52 1.87 5.85
C ARG A 277 -6.11 0.81 4.88
N VAL A 278 -5.26 -0.02 4.28
CA VAL A 278 -5.69 -1.13 3.41
C VAL A 278 -6.37 -2.22 4.25
N LEU A 279 -5.77 -2.60 5.38
CA LEU A 279 -6.35 -3.60 6.30
C LEU A 279 -7.67 -3.15 6.92
N THR A 280 -7.84 -1.87 7.23
CA THR A 280 -9.12 -1.29 7.67
C THR A 280 -10.20 -1.40 6.58
N GLY A 281 -9.82 -1.20 5.31
CA GLY A 281 -10.73 -1.42 4.19
C GLY A 281 -11.15 -2.88 4.06
N LEU A 282 -10.19 -3.81 4.13
CA LEU A 282 -10.46 -5.25 4.07
C LEU A 282 -11.33 -5.75 5.21
N ALA A 283 -11.10 -5.28 6.45
CA ALA A 283 -11.93 -5.67 7.58
C ALA A 283 -13.40 -5.27 7.39
N LYS A 284 -13.67 -4.07 6.84
CA LYS A 284 -15.04 -3.66 6.50
C LYS A 284 -15.65 -4.54 5.40
N GLU A 285 -14.86 -4.87 4.38
CA GLU A 285 -15.28 -5.70 3.24
C GLU A 285 -15.61 -7.13 3.68
N TYR A 286 -14.81 -7.70 4.58
CA TYR A 286 -15.04 -9.04 5.13
C TYR A 286 -16.10 -9.07 6.25
N GLY A 287 -16.74 -7.94 6.58
CA GLY A 287 -17.68 -7.85 7.69
C GLY A 287 -17.06 -8.08 9.07
N ILE A 288 -15.74 -7.96 9.20
CA ILE A 288 -15.03 -8.15 10.47
C ILE A 288 -15.19 -6.88 11.31
N PRO A 289 -15.84 -6.96 12.48
CA PRO A 289 -16.06 -5.79 13.32
C PRO A 289 -14.72 -5.25 13.80
N LEU A 290 -14.37 -4.06 13.31
CA LEU A 290 -13.18 -3.37 13.76
C LEU A 290 -13.37 -2.94 15.21
N ARG A 291 -12.41 -3.29 16.07
CA ARG A 291 -12.33 -2.76 17.43
C ARG A 291 -12.42 -1.24 17.34
N GLU A 292 -13.39 -0.67 18.06
CA GLU A 292 -13.53 0.77 18.18
C GLU A 292 -12.18 1.39 18.59
N GLY A 293 -11.91 2.59 18.06
CA GLY A 293 -10.64 3.31 18.22
C GLY A 293 -10.07 3.32 19.65
N PRO A 294 -8.80 3.70 19.77
CA PRO A 294 -7.76 3.06 20.58
C PRO A 294 -8.17 2.73 22.03
N LYS A 295 -8.99 1.69 22.23
CA LYS A 295 -9.17 1.02 23.53
C LYS A 295 -8.03 0.03 23.82
N ASP A 296 -7.16 -0.23 22.82
CA ASP A 296 -5.93 -1.02 22.91
C ASP A 296 -4.70 -0.25 23.44
N TYR A 297 -4.91 0.78 24.25
CA TYR A 297 -4.00 0.99 25.38
C TYR A 297 -4.54 0.18 26.55
N LYS A 298 -4.43 -1.15 26.48
CA LYS A 298 -4.33 -1.93 27.73
C LYS A 298 -3.18 -1.31 28.50
N ARG A 299 -3.55 -0.62 29.56
CA ARG A 299 -2.69 0.20 30.43
C ARG A 299 -1.51 -0.66 30.88
N ARG A 300 -0.34 -0.49 30.26
CA ARG A 300 0.92 -0.77 30.98
C ARG A 300 1.02 0.34 32.03
N GLY A 301 0.59 0.01 33.24
CA GLY A 301 0.60 0.90 34.41
C GLY A 301 -0.61 1.83 34.47
N THR A 302 -1.75 1.33 34.94
CA THR A 302 -2.74 2.21 35.58
C THR A 302 -2.10 2.74 36.86
N VAL A 303 -1.89 4.06 36.97
CA VAL A 303 -1.45 4.65 38.23
C VAL A 303 -2.70 5.03 39.01
N GLU A 304 -2.92 4.42 40.17
CA GLU A 304 -4.09 4.77 40.99
C GLU A 304 -3.99 6.19 41.53
N ARG A 305 -5.13 6.89 41.58
CA ARG A 305 -5.22 8.26 42.11
C ARG A 305 -4.69 8.35 43.54
N ALA A 306 -5.04 7.38 44.39
CA ALA A 306 -4.62 7.36 45.80
C ALA A 306 -3.09 7.27 45.93
N TRP A 307 -2.48 6.35 45.18
CA TRP A 307 -1.02 6.21 45.14
C TRP A 307 -0.32 7.47 44.65
N LEU A 308 -0.83 8.10 43.59
CA LEU A 308 -0.23 9.33 43.05
C LEU A 308 -0.32 10.49 44.05
N ILE A 309 -1.45 10.63 44.76
CA ILE A 309 -1.61 11.63 45.82
C ILE A 309 -0.63 11.36 46.97
N GLU A 310 -0.54 10.12 47.43
CA GLU A 310 0.39 9.74 48.49
C GLU A 310 1.85 10.04 48.11
N GLN A 311 2.28 9.62 46.92
CA GLN A 311 3.67 9.75 46.51
C GLN A 311 4.06 11.18 46.08
N TYR A 312 3.19 11.88 45.34
CA TYR A 312 3.49 13.20 44.76
C TYR A 312 3.13 14.37 45.69
N VAL A 313 1.97 14.28 46.37
CA VAL A 313 1.45 15.36 47.24
C VAL A 313 1.98 15.19 48.67
N HIS A 314 1.80 14.01 49.28
CA HIS A 314 2.20 13.80 50.68
C HIS A 314 3.71 13.55 50.85
N ARG A 315 4.27 12.58 50.13
CA ARG A 315 5.71 12.24 50.18
C ARG A 315 6.60 13.17 49.34
N ARG A 316 5.99 14.16 48.68
CA ARG A 316 6.63 15.22 47.89
C ARG A 316 7.61 14.76 46.78
N ARG A 317 7.53 13.52 46.30
CA ARG A 317 8.41 12.97 45.24
C ARG A 317 8.17 13.65 43.89
N THR A 318 9.15 13.59 42.98
CA THR A 318 9.06 14.23 41.66
C THR A 318 8.40 13.32 40.62
N LEU A 319 7.65 13.87 39.67
CA LEU A 319 7.07 13.07 38.58
C LEU A 319 8.12 12.28 37.77
N PRO A 320 9.34 12.81 37.51
CA PRO A 320 10.39 12.03 36.88
C PRO A 320 10.82 10.77 37.65
N ASP A 321 10.92 10.84 38.98
CA ASP A 321 11.33 9.68 39.78
C ASP A 321 10.22 8.64 39.86
N LEU A 322 8.96 9.08 40.02
CA LEU A 322 7.79 8.19 39.98
C LEU A 322 7.63 7.52 38.61
N ALA A 323 7.90 8.26 37.53
CA ALA A 323 7.86 7.71 36.18
C ALA A 323 8.95 6.63 35.97
N ARG A 324 10.17 6.85 36.47
CA ARG A 324 11.26 5.87 36.42
C ARG A 324 10.92 4.59 37.16
N GLU A 325 10.38 4.71 38.38
CA GLU A 325 9.99 3.57 39.22
C GLU A 325 8.82 2.79 38.62
N ALA A 326 7.83 3.48 38.07
CA ALA A 326 6.69 2.86 37.42
C ALA A 326 6.96 2.40 35.96
N GLY A 327 8.21 2.47 35.50
CA GLY A 327 8.62 2.04 34.16
C GLY A 327 7.96 2.80 33.01
N MET A 328 7.58 4.07 33.22
CA MET A 328 6.90 4.90 32.22
C MET A 328 7.59 6.25 31.97
N SER A 329 7.18 6.95 30.91
CA SER A 329 7.72 8.27 30.62
C SER A 329 7.18 9.34 31.56
N THR A 330 7.97 10.39 31.80
CA THR A 330 7.57 11.54 32.64
C THR A 330 6.32 12.25 32.11
N ALA A 331 6.19 12.32 30.78
CA ALA A 331 5.02 12.85 30.10
C ALA A 331 3.76 11.98 30.34
N ASN A 332 3.92 10.65 30.41
CA ASN A 332 2.81 9.75 30.73
C ASN A 332 2.37 9.91 32.20
N MET A 333 3.32 10.05 33.13
CA MET A 333 3.02 10.30 34.54
C MET A 333 2.33 11.67 34.77
N ALA A 334 2.74 12.71 34.03
CA ALA A 334 2.07 14.01 34.05
C ALA A 334 0.64 13.95 33.48
N ARG A 335 0.42 13.09 32.47
CA ARG A 335 -0.91 12.84 31.91
C ARG A 335 -1.82 12.17 32.95
N TRP A 336 -1.33 11.17 33.69
CA TRP A 336 -2.05 10.55 34.81
C TRP A 336 -2.41 11.55 35.92
N ALA A 337 -1.49 12.44 36.29
CA ALA A 337 -1.76 13.51 37.26
C ALA A 337 -2.90 14.42 36.79
N LYS A 338 -2.93 14.80 35.51
CA LYS A 338 -4.02 15.59 34.92
C LYS A 338 -5.33 14.82 34.89
N THR A 339 -5.32 13.54 34.50
CA THR A 339 -6.50 12.67 34.47
C THR A 339 -7.11 12.48 35.86
N HIS A 340 -6.30 12.46 36.91
CA HIS A 340 -6.77 12.31 38.30
C HIS A 340 -6.99 13.62 39.05
N ASN A 341 -6.92 14.77 38.36
CA ASN A 341 -7.04 16.11 38.94
C ASN A 341 -6.08 16.34 40.12
N VAL A 342 -4.84 15.84 40.01
CA VAL A 342 -3.79 16.10 40.99
C VAL A 342 -3.09 17.41 40.60
N PRO A 343 -3.03 18.42 41.50
CA PRO A 343 -2.46 19.72 41.17
C PRO A 343 -0.97 19.61 40.87
N LEU A 344 -0.58 19.96 39.65
CA LEU A 344 0.82 19.94 39.21
C LEU A 344 1.58 21.15 39.77
N ARG A 345 2.80 20.91 40.26
CA ARG A 345 3.67 21.99 40.75
C ARG A 345 4.02 22.98 39.62
N PRO A 346 4.16 24.28 39.92
CA PRO A 346 4.58 25.28 38.94
C PRO A 346 5.94 24.94 38.31
N ARG A 347 6.09 25.24 37.02
CA ARG A 347 7.38 25.10 36.33
C ARG A 347 8.36 26.13 36.88
N GLY A 348 9.57 25.68 37.25
CA GLY A 348 10.67 26.54 37.69
C GLY A 348 11.07 26.44 39.16
N GLY A 349 10.39 25.63 39.98
CA GLY A 349 10.85 25.35 41.34
C GLY A 349 12.10 24.48 41.34
N SER A 350 13.17 24.94 42.00
CA SER A 350 14.42 24.19 42.24
C SER A 350 14.10 22.75 42.63
N SER A 351 14.63 21.76 41.90
CA SER A 351 14.29 20.36 42.16
C SER A 351 14.52 20.03 43.64
N HIS A 352 13.49 19.57 44.35
CA HIS A 352 13.60 19.15 45.75
C HIS A 352 14.71 18.12 45.94
N SER A 353 15.00 17.30 44.93
CA SER A 353 16.14 16.37 44.94
C SER A 353 17.51 17.06 44.85
N GLN A 354 17.65 18.19 44.16
CA GLN A 354 18.87 18.99 44.17
C GLN A 354 19.08 19.68 45.53
N VAL A 355 17.99 20.15 46.14
CA VAL A 355 18.03 20.74 47.49
C VAL A 355 18.41 19.68 48.53
N LEU A 356 17.81 18.48 48.47
CA LEU A 356 18.15 17.37 49.37
C LEU A 356 19.61 16.90 49.19
N ARG A 357 20.12 16.82 47.94
CA ARG A 357 21.54 16.51 47.68
C ARG A 357 22.48 17.60 48.21
N ALA A 358 22.11 18.87 48.07
CA ALA A 358 22.89 19.98 48.60
C ALA A 358 22.93 19.96 50.14
N ILE A 359 21.82 19.62 50.80
CA ILE A 359 21.74 19.47 52.27
C ILE A 359 22.60 18.29 52.76
N ASP A 360 22.49 17.11 52.12
CA ASP A 360 23.31 15.94 52.47
C ASP A 360 24.81 16.20 52.24
N GLN A 361 25.18 16.84 51.12
CA GLN A 361 26.58 17.25 50.85
C GLN A 361 27.10 18.27 51.86
N ALA A 362 26.30 19.28 52.23
CA ALA A 362 26.70 20.28 53.23
C ALA A 362 26.88 19.66 54.64
N SER A 363 26.10 18.63 54.97
CA SER A 363 26.22 17.93 56.25
C SER A 363 27.53 17.14 56.38
N ARG A 364 28.00 16.55 55.27
CA ARG A 364 29.23 15.73 55.20
C ARG A 364 30.50 16.53 54.89
N ALA A 365 30.36 17.77 54.43
CA ALA A 365 31.49 18.62 54.07
C ALA A 365 32.19 19.24 55.30
N PRO A 366 33.52 19.45 55.24
CA PRO A 366 34.25 20.25 56.22
C PRO A 366 33.63 21.62 56.44
N SER A 367 33.66 22.14 57.68
CA SER A 367 33.00 23.40 58.07
C SER A 367 33.34 24.58 57.17
N ILE A 368 34.57 24.63 56.64
CA ILE A 368 35.05 25.69 55.74
C ILE A 368 34.34 25.73 54.38
N LEU A 369 33.73 24.63 53.91
CA LEU A 369 33.05 24.57 52.61
C LEU A 369 31.53 24.78 52.71
N ARG A 370 30.95 24.64 53.91
CA ARG A 370 29.51 24.74 54.15
C ARG A 370 28.87 26.03 53.61
N PRO A 371 29.48 27.22 53.79
CA PRO A 371 28.89 28.46 53.28
C PRO A 371 28.75 28.50 51.75
N ALA A 372 29.67 27.86 51.01
CA ALA A 372 29.63 27.81 49.55
C ALA A 372 28.72 26.70 48.99
N LEU A 373 28.24 25.78 49.83
CA LEU A 373 27.43 24.61 49.42
C LEU A 373 25.91 24.84 49.42
N GLY A 374 25.42 26.01 49.85
CA GLY A 374 23.99 26.30 49.99
C GLY A 374 23.23 26.63 48.70
N GLY A 375 23.92 26.81 47.56
CA GLY A 375 23.31 27.28 46.30
C GLY A 375 23.29 26.26 45.17
N GLN A 376 22.42 26.46 44.17
CA GLN A 376 22.41 25.63 42.95
C GLN A 376 23.79 25.59 42.29
N GLY A 377 24.24 24.40 41.88
CA GLY A 377 25.54 24.19 41.22
C GLY A 377 26.76 24.41 42.11
N ALA A 378 26.61 24.46 43.44
CA ALA A 378 27.71 24.72 44.37
C ALA A 378 28.88 23.73 44.26
N SER A 379 28.61 22.43 44.22
CA SER A 379 29.64 21.40 44.09
C SER A 379 30.44 21.55 42.79
N GLU A 380 29.76 21.90 41.70
CA GLU A 380 30.40 22.09 40.39
C GLU A 380 31.31 23.32 40.40
N ARG A 381 30.90 24.41 41.05
CA ARG A 381 31.76 25.60 41.21
C ARG A 381 33.03 25.28 42.02
N LEU A 382 32.91 24.55 43.13
CA LEU A 382 34.07 24.15 43.95
C LEU A 382 35.02 23.23 43.17
N SER A 383 34.48 22.29 42.39
CA SER A 383 35.27 21.43 41.51
C SER A 383 36.01 22.23 40.43
N ARG A 384 35.34 23.22 39.82
CA ARG A 384 35.95 24.10 38.81
C ARG A 384 37.04 25.00 39.41
N PHE A 385 36.87 25.48 40.65
CA PHE A 385 37.94 26.18 41.36
C PHE A 385 39.16 25.28 41.59
N ALA A 386 38.96 24.03 42.03
CA ALA A 386 40.04 23.09 42.24
C ALA A 386 40.79 22.75 40.94
N ALA A 387 40.04 22.53 39.85
CA ALA A 387 40.58 22.29 38.51
C ALA A 387 41.30 23.52 37.93
N ALA A 388 40.88 24.73 38.26
CA ALA A 388 41.51 25.96 37.80
C ALA A 388 42.81 26.30 38.54
N SER A 389 42.99 25.83 39.79
CA SER A 389 44.13 26.14 40.64
C SER A 389 45.55 25.89 40.08
N PRO A 390 45.80 24.88 39.20
CA PRO A 390 47.14 24.61 38.66
C PRO A 390 47.54 25.53 37.49
N TYR A 391 46.59 26.27 36.92
CA TYR A 391 46.84 27.10 35.74
C TYR A 391 47.50 28.44 36.12
N PRO A 392 48.26 29.07 35.21
CA PRO A 392 48.94 30.34 35.47
C PRO A 392 48.00 31.55 35.44
N SER A 393 46.79 31.44 34.87
CA SER A 393 45.77 32.49 34.86
C SER A 393 44.36 31.91 34.69
N LEU A 394 43.33 32.69 35.02
CA LEU A 394 41.94 32.25 34.80
C LEU A 394 41.55 32.18 33.32
N GLY A 395 42.20 32.95 32.46
CA GLY A 395 42.03 32.82 31.01
C GLY A 395 42.60 31.49 30.49
N ALA A 396 43.79 31.11 30.95
CA ALA A 396 44.40 29.82 30.62
C ALA A 396 43.58 28.65 31.20
N ALA A 397 43.08 28.79 32.43
CA ALA A 397 42.20 27.80 33.06
C ALA A 397 40.88 27.63 32.29
N ALA A 398 40.24 28.73 31.88
CA ALA A 398 39.00 28.68 31.14
C ALA A 398 39.17 27.98 29.78
N SER A 399 40.23 28.34 29.04
CA SER A 399 40.58 27.69 27.77
C SER A 399 40.88 26.19 27.96
N GLY A 400 41.72 25.84 28.94
CA GLY A 400 42.10 24.46 29.23
C GLY A 400 40.96 23.57 29.73
N LEU A 401 39.93 24.16 30.35
CA LEU A 401 38.74 23.46 30.83
C LEU A 401 37.55 23.52 29.84
N GLY A 402 37.71 24.16 28.68
CA GLY A 402 36.64 24.34 27.70
C GLY A 402 35.47 25.21 28.19
N LEU A 403 35.74 26.15 29.10
CA LEU A 403 34.74 27.02 29.71
C LEU A 403 34.87 28.46 29.20
N ASN A 404 33.76 29.19 29.23
CA ASN A 404 33.79 30.64 28.99
C ASN A 404 34.49 31.35 30.17
N THR A 405 35.50 32.16 29.87
CA THR A 405 36.31 32.91 30.85
C THR A 405 35.46 33.75 31.80
N PHE A 406 34.44 34.45 31.29
CA PHE A 406 33.54 35.27 32.10
C PHE A 406 32.75 34.41 33.10
N THR A 407 32.32 33.22 32.68
CA THR A 407 31.59 32.28 33.55
C THR A 407 32.48 31.75 34.67
N LEU A 408 33.74 31.37 34.36
CA LEU A 408 34.68 30.89 35.37
C LEU A 408 35.02 31.99 36.39
N VAL A 409 35.27 33.22 35.93
CA VAL A 409 35.53 34.37 36.80
C VAL A 409 34.34 34.66 37.71
N ALA A 410 33.12 34.70 37.17
CA ALA A 410 31.91 34.93 37.95
C ALA A 410 31.68 33.84 39.00
N GLN A 411 31.96 32.57 38.66
CA GLN A 411 31.85 31.45 39.59
C GLN A 411 32.86 31.53 40.74
N ILE A 412 34.12 31.91 40.46
CA ILE A 412 35.16 32.07 41.48
C ILE A 412 34.84 33.25 42.39
N ASN A 413 34.48 34.41 41.84
CA ASN A 413 34.10 35.59 42.63
C ASN A 413 32.93 35.31 43.56
N ARG A 414 31.98 34.46 43.11
CA ARG A 414 30.85 34.03 43.93
C ARG A 414 31.29 33.17 45.11
N ILE A 415 32.20 32.22 44.90
CA ILE A 415 32.75 31.40 45.99
C ILE A 415 33.55 32.27 46.97
N GLU A 416 34.36 33.20 46.47
CA GLU A 416 35.12 34.13 47.32
C GLU A 416 34.22 34.95 48.25
N ARG A 417 33.07 35.42 47.74
CA ARG A 417 32.05 36.11 48.53
C ARG A 417 31.35 35.17 49.52
N GLU A 418 31.01 33.95 49.11
CA GLU A 418 30.35 32.96 49.96
C GLU A 418 31.28 32.47 51.08
N LEU A 419 32.60 32.42 50.86
CA LEU A 419 33.61 31.99 51.84
C LEU A 419 34.28 33.15 52.61
N GLY A 420 33.90 34.39 52.32
CA GLY A 420 34.34 35.58 53.06
C GLY A 420 35.78 36.03 52.76
N GLY A 421 36.35 35.69 51.61
CA GLY A 421 37.69 36.16 51.24
C GLY A 421 38.21 35.66 49.89
N PRO A 422 39.26 36.30 49.34
CA PRO A 422 39.85 35.92 48.06
C PRO A 422 40.52 34.55 48.15
N LEU A 423 40.30 33.69 47.16
CA LEU A 423 40.91 32.35 47.05
C LEU A 423 42.15 32.37 46.16
N LEU A 424 42.22 33.31 45.22
CA LEU A 424 43.33 33.48 44.29
C LEU A 424 43.87 34.90 44.33
N VAL A 425 45.20 35.02 44.37
CA VAL A 425 45.89 36.24 43.95
C VAL A 425 45.87 36.24 42.42
N ARG A 426 45.31 37.29 41.83
CA ARG A 426 45.11 37.39 40.38
C ARG A 426 46.45 37.47 39.66
N ALA A 427 46.52 36.94 38.44
CA ALA A 427 47.71 37.03 37.62
C ALA A 427 47.97 38.49 37.21
N GLU A 428 49.21 38.93 37.33
CA GLU A 428 49.69 40.23 36.84
C GLU A 428 50.70 40.00 35.71
N ARG A 429 51.09 41.06 34.98
CA ARG A 429 52.04 40.93 33.87
C ARG A 429 53.38 40.35 34.39
N GLY A 430 53.70 39.13 33.98
CA GLY A 430 54.90 38.40 34.41
C GLY A 430 54.79 37.66 35.75
N ARG A 431 53.60 37.64 36.40
CA ARG A 431 53.36 36.92 37.66
C ARG A 431 52.14 35.99 37.54
N PRO A 432 52.32 34.66 37.65
CA PRO A 432 51.20 33.72 37.56
C PRO A 432 50.26 33.87 38.76
N MET A 433 49.00 33.47 38.59
CA MET A 433 48.04 33.43 39.70
C MET A 433 48.50 32.44 40.77
N THR A 434 48.31 32.79 42.03
CA THR A 434 48.70 31.93 43.16
C THR A 434 47.55 31.80 44.16
N LEU A 435 47.53 30.68 44.90
CA LEU A 435 46.51 30.45 45.93
C LEU A 435 46.80 31.27 47.18
N THR A 436 45.78 31.97 47.68
CA THR A 436 45.84 32.64 49.00
C THR A 436 45.90 31.59 50.12
N PRO A 437 46.24 31.98 51.37
CA PRO A 437 46.16 31.07 52.52
C PRO A 437 44.77 30.43 52.69
N LEU A 438 43.70 31.18 52.39
CA LEU A 438 42.33 30.67 52.36
C LEU A 438 42.12 29.70 51.19
N GLY A 439 42.60 30.06 49.99
CA GLY A 439 42.56 29.22 48.79
C GLY A 439 43.23 27.86 48.99
N LYS A 440 44.39 27.81 49.66
CA LYS A 440 45.09 26.56 50.00
C LYS A 440 44.28 25.68 50.96
N LYS A 441 43.66 26.27 51.99
CA LYS A 441 42.80 25.54 52.95
C LYS A 441 41.55 24.99 52.27
N VAL A 442 40.91 25.78 51.41
CA VAL A 442 39.73 25.39 50.63
C VAL A 442 40.06 24.29 49.63
N LEU A 443 41.17 24.40 48.89
CA LEU A 443 41.61 23.38 47.95
C LEU A 443 41.90 22.03 48.65
N LYS A 444 42.56 22.06 49.81
CA LYS A 444 42.79 20.86 50.63
C LYS A 444 41.48 20.23 51.10
N ALA A 445 40.50 21.04 51.50
CA ALA A 445 39.18 20.58 51.91
C ALA A 445 38.38 19.97 50.75
N ILE A 446 38.47 20.55 49.54
CA ILE A 446 37.81 20.02 48.34
C ILE A 446 38.41 18.68 47.94
N ARG A 447 39.74 18.55 47.90
CA ARG A 447 40.41 17.28 47.58
C ARG A 447 40.02 16.18 48.57
N LYS A 448 40.06 16.46 49.87
CA LYS A 448 39.62 15.51 50.92
C LYS A 448 38.16 15.09 50.76
N MET A 449 37.28 15.99 50.28
CA MET A 449 35.87 15.67 50.01
C MET A 449 35.71 14.82 48.74
N GLN A 450 36.51 15.07 47.70
CA GLN A 450 36.50 14.30 46.46
C GLN A 450 37.05 12.87 46.67
N ASP A 451 38.11 12.72 47.47
CA ASP A 451 38.72 11.42 47.78
C ASP A 451 37.76 10.52 48.59
N ASN A 452 36.92 11.10 49.46
CA ASN A 452 35.90 10.37 50.23
C ASN A 452 34.65 9.99 49.40
N THR A 453 34.59 10.35 48.11
CA THR A 453 33.43 10.12 47.24
C THR A 453 33.70 9.06 46.16
N MET A 454 34.93 8.56 46.04
CA MET A 454 35.30 7.40 45.22
C MET A 454 35.30 6.13 46.11
N PRO A 455 34.68 5.02 45.69
CA PRO A 455 34.62 3.79 46.49
C PRO A 455 35.99 3.15 46.73
#